data_AF-A0AAU4RT64-F1
#
_entry.id   AF-A0AAU4RT64-F1
#
_cell.length_a   1.000
_cell.length_b   1.000
_cell.length_c   1.000
_cell.angle_alpha   90.00
_cell.angle_beta   90.00
_cell.angle_gamma   90.00
#
_symmetry.space_group_name_H-M   'P 1'
#
loop_
_entity.id
_entity.type
_entity.pdbx_description
1 polymer ?
#
loop_
_entity_poly.entity_id
_entity_poly.type
_entity_poly.pdbx_seq_one_letter_code
_entity_poly.pdbx_strand_id
1 'polypeptide(L)'
;MYSSSVADAPLVREPLHAPVAHLVRGGVIEGIHYGSVVVLGAGGEVQLQIGDIEAACHPRSALKPVQAVAMVRAGLPLDGELLSLAAASHSGEERHLAGTRRILELAQLTEDDLRNVPDLPFGPAVRDDWVREGRLPSRLAQNCSGKHAAMLYVSRLNGWSLDDYLAPGHPLQQAIAEIVEDLTGQRIAQVSVDGCGAPLFSVSLHGLARAAARITTAAPGTPEARVAEAMRAHAEMASGAGRDVAALMRAVPGLLAKDGFEGVQVAALPDGRAVAVKIADGADRARVPVAAAALARAGVDPAVLTGFAGQPLLGGGRPVGSVRPVRALDPLTSLPTPTHV
;
A
#
# COMPACT_ATOMS: atom_id res chain seq x y z
N MET A 1 14.91 -14.92 8.39
CA MET A 1 14.26 -15.79 7.39
C MET A 1 13.12 -16.52 8.08
N TYR A 2 11.89 -16.40 7.57
CA TYR A 2 10.76 -17.17 8.08
C TYR A 2 10.92 -18.62 7.56
N SER A 3 11.35 -19.53 8.44
CA SER A 3 11.80 -20.89 8.12
C SER A 3 10.65 -21.89 7.83
N SER A 4 9.76 -21.57 6.90
CA SER A 4 8.82 -22.54 6.31
C SER A 4 9.03 -22.61 4.80
N SER A 5 8.88 -23.79 4.20
CA SER A 5 8.86 -23.93 2.75
C SER A 5 7.88 -22.91 2.14
N VAL A 6 8.36 -22.09 1.21
CA VAL A 6 7.53 -21.10 0.50
C VAL A 6 6.40 -21.84 -0.22
N ALA A 7 5.15 -21.42 0.01
CA ALA A 7 3.99 -22.04 -0.63
C ALA A 7 4.01 -21.83 -2.16
N ASP A 8 3.27 -22.66 -2.89
CA ASP A 8 3.10 -22.49 -4.34
C ASP A 8 2.51 -21.12 -4.69
N ALA A 9 2.73 -20.70 -5.94
CA ALA A 9 2.22 -19.43 -6.41
C ALA A 9 0.67 -19.44 -6.46
N PRO A 10 0.00 -18.31 -6.16
CA PRO A 10 -1.43 -18.21 -6.33
C PRO A 10 -1.82 -18.36 -7.80
N LEU A 11 -3.00 -18.92 -8.06
CA LEU A 11 -3.45 -19.16 -9.42
C LEU A 11 -3.83 -17.85 -10.13
N VAL A 12 -3.35 -17.68 -11.36
CA VAL A 12 -3.83 -16.66 -12.28
C VAL A 12 -5.17 -17.14 -12.87
N ARG A 13 -6.27 -16.60 -12.35
CA ARG A 13 -7.65 -16.92 -12.77
C ARG A 13 -8.57 -15.76 -12.47
N GLU A 14 -9.80 -15.82 -12.99
CA GLU A 14 -10.84 -14.87 -12.61
C GLU A 14 -11.10 -14.96 -11.09
N PRO A 15 -11.01 -13.83 -10.37
CA PRO A 15 -11.26 -13.80 -8.93
C PRO A 15 -12.77 -13.85 -8.64
N LEU A 16 -13.16 -14.68 -7.67
CA LEU A 16 -14.55 -14.79 -7.22
C LEU A 16 -14.87 -13.68 -6.20
N HIS A 17 -14.94 -12.44 -6.68
CA HIS A 17 -15.29 -11.28 -5.85
C HIS A 17 -16.74 -11.34 -5.36
N ALA A 18 -16.99 -10.82 -4.15
CA ALA A 18 -18.32 -10.73 -3.54
C ALA A 18 -18.68 -9.27 -3.24
N PRO A 19 -19.96 -8.93 -2.97
CA PRO A 19 -20.33 -7.58 -2.54
C PRO A 19 -19.57 -7.15 -1.28
N VAL A 20 -18.92 -5.97 -1.33
CA VAL A 20 -18.16 -5.39 -0.21
C VAL A 20 -18.67 -4.03 0.23
N ALA A 21 -19.35 -3.30 -0.65
CA ALA A 21 -20.01 -2.04 -0.30
C ALA A 21 -21.22 -1.74 -1.20
N HIS A 22 -22.16 -0.96 -0.68
CA HIS A 22 -23.31 -0.44 -1.38
C HIS A 22 -23.20 1.08 -1.53
N LEU A 23 -23.47 1.58 -2.74
CA LEU A 23 -23.76 2.98 -2.99
C LEU A 23 -25.24 3.23 -2.69
N VAL A 24 -25.55 4.02 -1.67
CA VAL A 24 -26.93 4.26 -1.24
C VAL A 24 -27.31 5.72 -1.49
N ARG A 25 -28.39 5.97 -2.24
CA ARG A 25 -28.96 7.29 -2.50
C ARG A 25 -30.44 7.31 -2.13
N GLY A 26 -30.85 8.28 -1.30
CA GLY A 26 -32.24 8.40 -0.86
C GLY A 26 -32.79 7.15 -0.16
N GLY A 27 -31.91 6.34 0.45
CA GLY A 27 -32.25 5.06 1.08
C GLY A 27 -32.28 3.85 0.12
N VAL A 28 -32.13 4.05 -1.18
CA VAL A 28 -32.09 2.98 -2.20
C VAL A 28 -30.65 2.57 -2.50
N ILE A 29 -30.38 1.27 -2.59
CA ILE A 29 -29.10 0.76 -3.11
C ILE A 29 -29.09 1.01 -4.62
N GLU A 30 -28.32 1.99 -5.05
CA GLU A 30 -28.17 2.39 -6.44
C GLU A 30 -27.02 1.63 -7.13
N GLY A 31 -26.01 1.21 -6.36
CA GLY A 31 -24.87 0.47 -6.89
C GLY A 31 -24.26 -0.47 -5.85
N ILE A 32 -23.58 -1.50 -6.34
CA ILE A 32 -22.89 -2.51 -5.53
C ILE A 32 -21.45 -2.58 -5.99
N HIS A 33 -20.51 -2.35 -5.08
CA HIS A 33 -19.10 -2.62 -5.32
C HIS A 33 -18.78 -4.05 -4.90
N TYR A 34 -18.23 -4.81 -5.84
CA TYR A 34 -17.69 -6.14 -5.61
C TYR A 34 -16.20 -6.04 -5.27
N GLY A 35 -15.70 -7.00 -4.51
CA GLY A 35 -14.29 -7.07 -4.15
C GLY A 35 -13.96 -8.29 -3.32
N SER A 36 -12.74 -8.28 -2.78
CA SER A 36 -12.26 -9.24 -1.81
C SER A 36 -11.69 -8.53 -0.59
N VAL A 37 -11.90 -9.10 0.58
CA VAL A 37 -11.38 -8.60 1.86
C VAL A 37 -10.85 -9.77 2.67
N VAL A 38 -9.67 -9.60 3.25
CA VAL A 38 -9.13 -10.50 4.28
C VAL A 38 -8.83 -9.71 5.54
N VAL A 39 -9.20 -10.26 6.70
CA VAL A 39 -8.76 -9.81 8.02
C VAL A 39 -8.02 -10.96 8.67
N LEU A 40 -6.74 -10.74 8.96
CA LEU A 40 -5.88 -11.66 9.68
C LEU A 40 -5.85 -11.29 11.16
N GLY A 41 -5.87 -12.30 12.02
CA GLY A 41 -5.55 -12.14 13.43
C GLY A 41 -4.05 -12.07 13.69
N ALA A 42 -3.69 -11.86 14.96
CA ALA A 42 -2.30 -11.71 15.37
C ALA A 42 -1.43 -12.95 15.10
N GLY A 43 -2.04 -14.15 15.06
CA GLY A 43 -1.36 -15.40 14.71
C GLY A 43 -1.24 -15.65 13.20
N GLY A 44 -1.79 -14.76 12.37
CA GLY A 44 -1.86 -14.90 10.92
C GLY A 44 -3.03 -15.76 10.44
N GLU A 45 -3.93 -16.19 11.32
CA GLU A 45 -5.15 -16.89 10.96
C GLU A 45 -6.16 -15.95 10.29
N VAL A 46 -6.92 -16.47 9.31
CA VAL A 46 -7.97 -15.71 8.63
C VAL A 46 -9.20 -15.61 9.55
N GLN A 47 -9.46 -14.41 10.09
CA GLN A 47 -10.61 -14.13 10.95
C GLN A 47 -11.86 -13.70 10.17
N LEU A 48 -11.66 -13.11 8.99
CA LEU A 48 -12.73 -12.81 8.04
C LEU A 48 -12.18 -12.94 6.61
N GLN A 49 -13.01 -13.54 5.76
CA GLN A 49 -12.83 -13.54 4.31
C GLN A 49 -14.14 -13.11 3.65
N ILE A 50 -14.06 -12.17 2.71
CA ILE A 50 -15.13 -11.85 1.78
C ILE A 50 -14.56 -12.00 0.37
N GLY A 51 -15.27 -12.70 -0.51
CA GLY A 51 -14.81 -12.98 -1.86
C GLY A 51 -13.56 -13.86 -1.90
N ASP A 52 -12.74 -13.64 -2.91
CA ASP A 52 -11.58 -14.46 -3.23
C ASP A 52 -10.27 -13.79 -2.86
N ILE A 53 -9.58 -14.34 -1.86
CA ILE A 53 -8.34 -13.79 -1.33
C ILE A 53 -7.09 -14.50 -1.87
N GLU A 54 -7.28 -15.58 -2.64
CA GLU A 54 -6.21 -16.49 -3.10
C GLU A 54 -5.93 -16.39 -4.60
N ALA A 55 -6.83 -15.80 -5.40
CA ALA A 55 -6.53 -15.46 -6.78
C ALA A 55 -5.34 -14.49 -6.86
N ALA A 56 -4.45 -14.71 -7.82
CA ALA A 56 -3.32 -13.82 -8.07
C ALA A 56 -3.83 -12.44 -8.51
N CYS A 57 -3.35 -11.39 -7.87
CA CYS A 57 -3.63 -10.01 -8.28
C CYS A 57 -2.33 -9.20 -8.32
N HIS A 58 -2.40 -8.01 -8.93
CA HIS A 58 -1.31 -7.06 -8.87
C HIS A 58 -1.57 -6.08 -7.71
N PRO A 59 -0.81 -6.16 -6.59
CA PRO A 59 -0.97 -5.22 -5.47
C PRO A 59 -0.52 -3.80 -5.81
N ARG A 60 0.21 -3.63 -6.92
CA ARG A 60 0.77 -2.34 -7.39
C ARG A 60 1.56 -1.68 -6.25
N SER A 61 1.36 -0.39 -6.02
CA SER A 61 2.03 0.38 -4.97
C SER A 61 1.81 -0.15 -3.54
N ALA A 62 0.85 -1.04 -3.29
CA ALA A 62 0.65 -1.63 -1.96
C ALA A 62 1.83 -2.53 -1.54
N LEU A 63 2.63 -3.01 -2.49
CA LEU A 63 3.80 -3.86 -2.24
C LEU A 63 5.09 -3.06 -1.91
N LYS A 64 5.06 -1.73 -1.98
CA LYS A 64 6.27 -0.91 -1.77
C LYS A 64 6.95 -1.05 -0.40
N PRO A 65 6.26 -1.32 0.72
CA PRO A 65 6.93 -1.63 1.98
C PRO A 65 7.86 -2.85 1.84
N VAL A 66 7.41 -3.89 1.13
CA VAL A 66 8.21 -5.10 0.84
C VAL A 66 9.42 -4.76 -0.04
N GLN A 67 9.25 -3.91 -1.07
CA GLN A 67 10.35 -3.44 -1.92
C GLN A 67 11.37 -2.62 -1.11
N ALA A 68 10.92 -1.77 -0.19
CA ALA A 68 11.80 -1.01 0.69
C ALA A 68 12.58 -1.92 1.64
N VAL A 69 11.95 -2.96 2.19
CA VAL A 69 12.65 -3.98 3.00
C VAL A 69 13.75 -4.65 2.20
N ALA A 70 13.48 -5.02 0.94
CA ALA A 70 14.49 -5.60 0.06
C ALA A 70 15.68 -4.67 -0.15
N MET A 71 15.42 -3.39 -0.39
CA MET A 71 16.49 -2.40 -0.56
C MET A 71 17.30 -2.22 0.74
N VAL A 72 16.68 -2.18 1.91
CA VAL A 72 17.40 -2.10 3.20
C VAL A 72 18.21 -3.37 3.48
N ARG A 73 17.67 -4.56 3.16
CA ARG A 73 18.42 -5.83 3.24
C ARG A 73 19.61 -5.85 2.27
N ALA A 74 19.49 -5.19 1.11
CA ALA A 74 20.57 -5.00 0.14
C ALA A 74 21.52 -3.83 0.47
N GLY A 75 21.43 -3.25 1.68
CA GLY A 75 22.38 -2.27 2.19
C GLY A 75 21.97 -0.80 2.05
N LEU A 76 20.73 -0.48 1.65
CA LEU A 76 20.26 0.91 1.57
C LEU A 76 20.41 1.64 2.92
N PRO A 77 21.27 2.67 3.03
CA PRO A 77 21.56 3.34 4.29
C PRO A 77 20.63 4.54 4.50
N LEU A 78 19.34 4.37 4.21
CA LEU A 78 18.31 5.38 4.46
C LEU A 78 17.57 5.10 5.76
N ASP A 79 17.11 6.17 6.38
CA ASP A 79 16.27 6.20 7.58
C ASP A 79 15.23 7.33 7.48
N GLY A 80 14.37 7.42 8.51
CA GLY A 80 13.39 8.50 8.66
C GLY A 80 12.58 8.81 7.40
N GLU A 81 12.54 10.09 7.05
CA GLU A 81 11.74 10.63 5.93
C GLU A 81 12.15 10.05 4.57
N LEU A 82 13.45 9.78 4.34
CA LEU A 82 13.95 9.28 3.06
C LEU A 82 13.69 7.78 2.90
N LEU A 83 13.73 7.01 3.99
CA LEU A 83 13.31 5.60 3.95
C LEU A 83 11.80 5.47 3.74
N SER A 84 11.00 6.35 4.35
CA SER A 84 9.55 6.41 4.07
C SER A 84 9.29 6.74 2.59
N LEU A 85 10.05 7.69 2.03
CA LEU A 85 9.98 8.06 0.61
C LEU A 85 10.37 6.90 -0.33
N ALA A 86 11.32 6.05 0.06
CA ALA A 86 11.68 4.85 -0.70
C ALA A 86 10.51 3.84 -0.83
N ALA A 87 9.55 3.86 0.11
CA ALA A 87 8.33 3.06 0.08
C ALA A 87 7.13 3.79 -0.55
N ALA A 88 7.33 4.95 -1.19
CA ALA A 88 6.25 5.87 -1.48
C ALA A 88 5.54 5.67 -2.83
N SER A 89 4.27 6.11 -2.85
CA SER A 89 3.58 6.55 -4.05
C SER A 89 3.16 8.00 -3.83
N HIS A 90 4.12 8.92 -3.88
CA HIS A 90 3.96 10.27 -3.32
C HIS A 90 3.10 11.19 -4.18
N SER A 91 2.55 12.24 -3.56
CA SER A 91 1.68 13.21 -4.22
C SER A 91 2.43 14.25 -5.06
N GLY A 92 3.77 14.27 -4.98
CA GLY A 92 4.62 15.17 -5.76
C GLY A 92 4.82 16.55 -5.12
N GLU A 93 4.41 16.72 -3.86
CA GLU A 93 4.74 17.92 -3.05
C GLU A 93 6.26 18.15 -3.01
N GLU A 94 6.69 19.41 -2.81
CA GLU A 94 8.12 19.78 -2.82
C GLU A 94 8.97 18.94 -1.85
N ARG A 95 8.43 18.56 -0.68
CA ARG A 95 9.13 17.66 0.26
C ARG A 95 9.55 16.33 -0.38
N HIS A 96 8.73 15.79 -1.28
CA HIS A 96 9.02 14.54 -1.97
C HIS A 96 10.05 14.74 -3.07
N LEU A 97 9.95 15.86 -3.81
CA LEU A 97 10.90 16.18 -4.88
C LEU A 97 12.29 16.46 -4.30
N ALA A 98 12.35 17.29 -3.26
CA ALA A 98 13.58 17.56 -2.51
C ALA A 98 14.16 16.29 -1.87
N GLY A 99 13.33 15.45 -1.26
CA GLY A 99 13.77 14.16 -0.72
C GLY A 99 14.32 13.22 -1.80
N THR A 100 13.69 13.17 -2.98
CA THR A 100 14.15 12.35 -4.09
C THR A 100 15.50 12.83 -4.61
N ARG A 101 15.68 14.15 -4.78
CA ARG A 101 16.99 14.74 -5.13
C ARG A 101 18.05 14.42 -4.10
N ARG A 102 17.72 14.54 -2.81
CA ARG A 102 18.64 14.20 -1.72
C ARG A 102 19.08 12.73 -1.75
N ILE A 103 18.18 11.80 -2.08
CA ILE A 103 18.54 10.37 -2.26
C ILE A 103 19.51 10.20 -3.44
N LEU A 104 19.23 10.86 -4.57
CA LEU A 104 20.11 10.83 -5.75
C LEU A 104 21.49 11.43 -5.44
N GLU A 105 21.54 12.57 -4.75
CA GLU A 105 22.78 13.24 -4.33
C GLU A 105 23.62 12.34 -3.40
N LEU A 106 23.00 11.65 -2.45
CA LEU A 106 23.67 10.66 -1.58
C LEU A 106 24.26 9.50 -2.39
N ALA A 107 23.64 9.15 -3.51
CA ALA A 107 24.14 8.15 -4.46
C ALA A 107 25.15 8.73 -5.48
N GLN A 108 25.42 10.04 -5.45
CA GLN A 108 26.21 10.77 -6.46
C GLN A 108 25.60 10.71 -7.87
N LEU A 109 24.27 10.79 -7.94
CA LEU A 109 23.45 10.72 -9.15
C LEU A 109 22.57 11.95 -9.31
N THR A 110 21.90 12.05 -10.44
CA THR A 110 21.04 13.17 -10.84
C THR A 110 19.66 12.69 -11.31
N GLU A 111 18.74 13.62 -11.59
CA GLU A 111 17.42 13.29 -12.13
C GLU A 111 17.48 12.58 -13.50
N ASP A 112 18.59 12.75 -14.25
CA ASP A 112 18.78 12.12 -15.57
C ASP A 112 19.07 10.61 -15.49
N ASP A 113 19.47 10.13 -14.32
CA ASP A 113 19.68 8.69 -14.05
C ASP A 113 18.34 7.96 -13.83
N LEU A 114 17.26 8.69 -13.56
CA LEU A 114 15.93 8.11 -13.40
C LEU A 114 15.46 7.45 -14.71
N ARG A 115 14.87 6.26 -14.58
CA ARG A 115 14.32 5.47 -15.69
C ARG A 115 12.80 5.27 -15.60
N ASN A 116 12.15 5.78 -14.54
CA ASN A 116 10.69 5.82 -14.46
C ASN A 116 10.10 6.79 -15.48
N VAL A 117 8.87 6.55 -15.92
CA VAL A 117 8.19 7.41 -16.90
C VAL A 117 8.05 8.85 -16.39
N PRO A 118 8.20 9.87 -17.25
CA PRO A 118 7.79 11.23 -16.91
C PRO A 118 6.29 11.30 -16.65
N ASP A 119 5.88 12.01 -15.61
CA ASP A 119 4.47 12.23 -15.29
C ASP A 119 4.28 13.58 -14.58
N LEU A 120 3.03 14.01 -14.42
CA LEU A 120 2.68 15.14 -13.56
C LEU A 120 2.58 14.68 -12.09
N PRO A 121 2.61 15.61 -11.12
CA PRO A 121 2.34 15.28 -9.73
C PRO A 121 1.00 14.53 -9.57
N PHE A 122 0.99 13.52 -8.71
CA PHE A 122 -0.20 12.70 -8.49
C PHE A 122 -1.26 13.39 -7.63
N GLY A 123 -0.85 14.27 -6.71
CA GLY A 123 -1.78 15.03 -5.88
C GLY A 123 -2.53 16.08 -6.70
N PRO A 124 -3.88 16.10 -6.74
CA PRO A 124 -4.63 16.98 -7.62
C PRO A 124 -4.29 18.48 -7.45
N ALA A 125 -4.22 18.97 -6.21
CA ALA A 125 -3.86 20.36 -5.95
C ALA A 125 -2.44 20.71 -6.45
N VAL A 126 -1.47 19.83 -6.15
CA VAL A 126 -0.07 20.01 -6.58
C VAL A 126 0.05 19.97 -8.11
N ARG A 127 -0.70 19.08 -8.76
CA ARG A 127 -0.77 18.97 -10.21
C ARG A 127 -1.36 20.23 -10.85
N ASP A 128 -2.43 20.75 -10.28
CA ASP A 128 -3.11 21.93 -10.83
C ASP A 128 -2.21 23.18 -10.71
N ASP A 129 -1.45 23.30 -9.61
CA ASP A 129 -0.43 24.33 -9.44
C ASP A 129 0.73 24.14 -10.43
N TRP A 130 1.24 22.92 -10.59
CA TRP A 130 2.29 22.56 -11.55
C TRP A 130 1.93 22.95 -12.99
N VAL A 131 0.69 22.67 -13.41
CA VAL A 131 0.19 23.04 -14.73
C VAL A 131 0.05 24.56 -14.85
N ARG A 132 -0.44 25.25 -13.81
CA ARG A 132 -0.57 26.72 -13.81
C ARG A 132 0.79 27.42 -13.93
N GLU A 133 1.84 26.81 -13.38
CA GLU A 133 3.24 27.26 -13.51
C GLU A 133 3.85 26.95 -14.90
N GLY A 134 3.13 26.24 -15.78
CA GLY A 134 3.62 25.87 -17.11
C GLY A 134 4.68 24.77 -17.11
N ARG A 135 4.80 24.00 -16.02
CA ARG A 135 5.80 22.93 -15.90
C ARG A 135 5.36 21.67 -16.64
N LEU A 136 6.29 21.05 -17.36
CA LEU A 136 6.04 19.81 -18.10
C LEU A 136 6.08 18.58 -17.17
N PRO A 137 5.53 17.43 -17.60
CA PRO A 137 5.76 16.15 -16.93
C PRO A 137 7.25 15.85 -16.75
N SER A 138 7.64 15.27 -15.62
CA SER A 138 9.04 14.92 -15.34
C SER A 138 9.16 13.60 -14.58
N ARG A 139 10.33 12.96 -14.67
CA ARG A 139 10.61 11.71 -13.94
C ARG A 139 10.63 11.94 -12.44
N LEU A 140 11.07 13.12 -12.00
CA LEU A 140 11.05 13.52 -10.60
C LEU A 140 9.61 13.67 -10.05
N ALA A 141 8.71 14.25 -10.84
CA ALA A 141 7.33 14.50 -10.42
C ALA A 141 6.47 13.24 -10.34
N GLN A 142 6.82 12.20 -11.11
CA GLN A 142 6.13 10.93 -11.09
C GLN A 142 6.17 10.29 -9.69
N ASN A 143 5.02 9.78 -9.24
CA ASN A 143 4.79 9.39 -7.85
C ASN A 143 5.67 8.27 -7.29
N CYS A 144 6.46 7.57 -8.11
CA CYS A 144 7.38 6.54 -7.69
C CYS A 144 8.84 7.03 -7.67
N SER A 145 9.14 8.28 -7.99
CA SER A 145 10.51 8.77 -8.18
C SER A 145 11.40 8.53 -6.95
N GLY A 146 10.85 8.70 -5.74
CA GLY A 146 11.53 8.34 -4.47
C GLY A 146 11.98 6.88 -4.38
N LYS A 147 11.12 5.93 -4.76
CA LYS A 147 11.47 4.50 -4.86
C LYS A 147 12.54 4.27 -5.93
N HIS A 148 12.45 4.94 -7.08
CA HIS A 148 13.45 4.80 -8.16
C HIS A 148 14.83 5.36 -7.74
N ALA A 149 14.87 6.48 -7.03
CA ALA A 149 16.11 7.01 -6.47
C ALA A 149 16.74 6.03 -5.45
N ALA A 150 15.92 5.38 -4.61
CA ALA A 150 16.40 4.35 -3.69
C ALA A 150 16.93 3.10 -4.43
N MET A 151 16.26 2.66 -5.50
CA MET A 151 16.70 1.56 -6.37
C MET A 151 18.06 1.86 -7.01
N LEU A 152 18.25 3.08 -7.51
CA LEU A 152 19.53 3.55 -8.05
C LEU A 152 20.62 3.60 -6.97
N TYR A 153 20.29 4.07 -5.77
CA TYR A 153 21.25 4.12 -4.66
C TYR A 153 21.75 2.71 -4.29
N VAL A 154 20.84 1.74 -4.13
CA VAL A 154 21.24 0.35 -3.88
C VAL A 154 22.09 -0.20 -5.03
N SER A 155 21.70 0.06 -6.27
CA SER A 155 22.46 -0.42 -7.45
C SER A 155 23.87 0.15 -7.46
N ARG A 156 24.03 1.45 -7.18
CA ARG A 156 25.32 2.13 -7.05
C ARG A 156 26.19 1.52 -5.94
N LEU A 157 25.62 1.32 -4.75
CA LEU A 157 26.33 0.74 -3.60
C LEU A 157 26.87 -0.66 -3.86
N ASN A 158 26.12 -1.45 -4.64
CA ASN A 158 26.47 -2.83 -4.95
C ASN A 158 27.24 -2.99 -6.27
N GLY A 159 27.59 -1.88 -6.94
CA GLY A 159 28.26 -1.91 -8.24
C GLY A 159 27.43 -2.54 -9.37
N TRP A 160 26.10 -2.53 -9.23
CA TRP A 160 25.17 -2.99 -10.26
C TRP A 160 24.91 -1.90 -11.30
N SER A 161 24.43 -2.33 -12.47
CA SER A 161 24.14 -1.42 -13.58
C SER A 161 23.04 -0.43 -13.22
N LEU A 162 23.23 0.83 -13.63
CA LEU A 162 22.26 1.90 -13.44
C LEU A 162 21.33 2.07 -14.64
N ASP A 163 21.68 1.50 -15.79
CA ASP A 163 20.93 1.71 -17.03
C ASP A 163 19.73 0.78 -17.18
N ASP A 164 19.81 -0.41 -16.57
CA ASP A 164 18.82 -1.49 -16.72
C ASP A 164 18.30 -1.98 -15.36
N TYR A 165 18.35 -1.18 -14.29
CA TYR A 165 17.86 -1.57 -12.96
C TYR A 165 16.37 -1.93 -12.92
N LEU A 166 15.61 -1.63 -13.98
CA LEU A 166 14.20 -2.00 -14.15
C LEU A 166 14.01 -3.39 -14.80
N ALA A 167 15.06 -3.98 -15.37
CA ALA A 167 14.97 -5.28 -16.02
C ALA A 167 14.69 -6.38 -14.97
N PRO A 168 13.76 -7.32 -15.22
CA PRO A 168 13.48 -8.42 -14.27
C PRO A 168 14.70 -9.27 -13.91
N GLY A 169 15.69 -9.35 -14.82
CA GLY A 169 16.95 -10.06 -14.60
C GLY A 169 18.01 -9.28 -13.83
N HIS A 170 17.78 -7.99 -13.53
CA HIS A 170 18.74 -7.18 -12.79
C HIS A 170 18.85 -7.66 -11.33
N PRO A 171 20.06 -7.71 -10.72
CA PRO A 171 20.25 -8.21 -9.36
C PRO A 171 19.33 -7.56 -8.31
N LEU A 172 19.09 -6.25 -8.42
CA LEU A 172 18.13 -5.54 -7.58
C LEU A 172 16.72 -6.14 -7.65
N GLN A 173 16.23 -6.45 -8.86
CA GLN A 173 14.86 -6.92 -9.05
C GLN A 173 14.71 -8.38 -8.62
N GLN A 174 15.77 -9.18 -8.76
CA GLN A 174 15.83 -10.53 -8.20
C GLN A 174 15.81 -10.49 -6.67
N ALA A 175 16.60 -9.62 -6.04
CA ALA A 175 16.57 -9.43 -4.59
C ALA A 175 15.19 -8.97 -4.10
N ILE A 176 14.52 -8.07 -4.83
CA ILE A 176 13.14 -7.67 -4.51
C ILE A 176 12.19 -8.87 -4.63
N ALA A 177 12.29 -9.67 -5.69
CA ALA A 177 11.46 -10.85 -5.89
C ALA A 177 11.61 -11.85 -4.72
N GLU A 178 12.83 -12.11 -4.27
CA GLU A 178 13.11 -12.98 -3.12
C GLU A 178 12.41 -12.50 -1.85
N ILE A 179 12.45 -11.18 -1.58
CA ILE A 179 11.77 -10.61 -0.40
C ILE A 179 10.26 -10.60 -0.54
N VAL A 180 9.73 -10.45 -1.76
CA VAL A 180 8.31 -10.65 -2.03
C VAL A 180 7.89 -12.07 -1.67
N GLU A 181 8.64 -13.08 -2.09
CA GLU A 181 8.32 -14.48 -1.76
C GLU A 181 8.50 -14.78 -0.26
N ASP A 182 9.59 -14.30 0.37
CA ASP A 182 9.85 -14.46 1.81
C ASP A 182 8.71 -13.86 2.64
N LEU A 183 8.36 -12.59 2.41
CA LEU A 183 7.37 -11.89 3.23
C LEU A 183 5.93 -12.31 2.93
N THR A 184 5.58 -12.55 1.66
CA THR A 184 4.23 -13.06 1.35
C THR A 184 4.07 -14.54 1.69
N GLY A 185 5.17 -15.29 1.84
CA GLY A 185 5.19 -16.71 2.17
C GLY A 185 4.74 -17.61 1.02
N GLN A 186 4.76 -17.11 -0.21
CA GLN A 186 4.35 -17.84 -1.42
C GLN A 186 5.20 -17.42 -2.63
N ARG A 187 5.26 -18.28 -3.64
CA ARG A 187 5.92 -17.95 -4.91
C ARG A 187 5.18 -16.84 -5.66
N ILE A 188 5.91 -16.08 -6.46
CA ILE A 188 5.33 -15.07 -7.36
C ILE A 188 4.61 -15.78 -8.51
N ALA A 189 3.35 -15.43 -8.75
CA ALA A 189 2.56 -16.04 -9.83
C ALA A 189 2.99 -15.58 -11.21
N GLN A 190 3.24 -14.27 -11.34
CA GLN A 190 3.66 -13.66 -12.59
C GLN A 190 4.43 -12.38 -12.31
N VAL A 191 5.44 -12.11 -13.16
CA VAL A 191 6.13 -10.82 -13.22
C VAL A 191 5.68 -10.10 -14.47
N SER A 192 5.16 -8.88 -14.29
CA SER A 192 4.79 -7.96 -15.37
C SER A 192 5.53 -6.63 -15.21
N VAL A 193 5.09 -5.59 -15.92
CA VAL A 193 5.66 -4.24 -15.87
C VAL A 193 4.63 -3.28 -15.28
N ASP A 194 5.03 -2.52 -14.27
CA ASP A 194 4.20 -1.50 -13.63
C ASP A 194 4.17 -0.21 -14.48
N GLY A 195 3.24 0.71 -14.19
CA GLY A 195 3.14 2.00 -14.91
C GLY A 195 4.39 2.88 -14.77
N CYS A 196 5.18 2.68 -13.71
CA CYS A 196 6.47 3.34 -13.53
C CYS A 196 7.62 2.66 -14.30
N GLY A 197 7.40 1.50 -14.93
CA GLY A 197 8.39 0.73 -15.67
C GLY A 197 9.13 -0.33 -14.84
N ALA A 198 8.96 -0.37 -13.52
CA ALA A 198 9.57 -1.41 -12.67
C ALA A 198 8.79 -2.74 -12.72
N PRO A 199 9.42 -3.87 -12.36
CA PRO A 199 8.73 -5.16 -12.25
C PRO A 199 7.52 -5.11 -11.30
N LEU A 200 6.46 -5.77 -11.73
CA LEU A 200 5.19 -5.89 -11.02
C LEU A 200 4.96 -7.35 -10.64
N PHE A 201 5.08 -7.65 -9.35
CA PHE A 201 4.98 -9.01 -8.82
C PHE A 201 3.53 -9.33 -8.45
N SER A 202 2.96 -10.35 -9.09
CA SER A 202 1.62 -10.83 -8.77
C SER A 202 1.63 -11.78 -7.58
N VAL A 203 0.76 -11.51 -6.61
CA VAL A 203 0.60 -12.24 -5.35
C VAL A 203 -0.89 -12.27 -4.98
N SER A 204 -1.26 -13.12 -4.03
CA SER A 204 -2.61 -13.16 -3.45
C SER A 204 -2.83 -12.02 -2.46
N LEU A 205 -4.11 -11.68 -2.22
CA LEU A 205 -4.48 -10.67 -1.23
C LEU A 205 -4.12 -11.13 0.19
N HIS A 206 -4.24 -12.44 0.46
CA HIS A 206 -3.79 -13.07 1.69
C HIS A 206 -2.28 -12.92 1.88
N GLY A 207 -1.48 -13.25 0.86
CA GLY A 207 -0.02 -13.07 0.90
C GLY A 207 0.39 -11.62 1.16
N LEU A 208 -0.32 -10.65 0.58
CA LEU A 208 -0.09 -9.23 0.83
C LEU A 208 -0.37 -8.84 2.29
N ALA A 209 -1.49 -9.28 2.87
CA ALA A 209 -1.81 -9.03 4.28
C ALA A 209 -0.76 -9.65 5.22
N ARG A 210 -0.33 -10.88 4.93
CA ARG A 210 0.73 -11.56 5.69
C ARG A 210 2.08 -10.84 5.61
N ALA A 211 2.45 -10.32 4.45
CA ALA A 211 3.67 -9.52 4.30
C ALA A 211 3.63 -8.25 5.17
N ALA A 212 2.50 -7.53 5.17
CA ALA A 212 2.33 -6.35 6.02
C ALA A 212 2.39 -6.70 7.52
N ALA A 213 1.73 -7.78 7.95
CA ALA A 213 1.80 -8.27 9.33
C ALA A 213 3.25 -8.58 9.75
N ARG A 214 4.00 -9.31 8.91
CA ARG A 214 5.41 -9.64 9.18
C ARG A 214 6.30 -8.40 9.29
N ILE A 215 6.04 -7.38 8.49
CA ILE A 215 6.75 -6.10 8.57
C ILE A 215 6.48 -5.41 9.91
N THR A 216 5.22 -5.36 10.34
CA THR A 216 4.84 -4.61 11.55
C THR A 216 5.18 -5.30 12.87
N THR A 217 5.38 -6.61 12.86
CA THR A 217 5.77 -7.42 14.04
C THR A 217 7.25 -7.77 14.07
N ALA A 218 8.06 -7.29 13.12
CA ALA A 218 9.46 -7.61 13.09
C ALA A 218 10.21 -7.05 14.31
N ALA A 219 11.24 -7.76 14.76
CA ALA A 219 12.01 -7.34 15.94
C ALA A 219 12.65 -5.95 15.70
N PRO A 220 12.73 -5.08 16.74
CA PRO A 220 13.35 -3.77 16.61
C PRO A 220 14.76 -3.83 16.00
N GLY A 221 15.06 -2.89 15.10
CA GLY A 221 16.35 -2.80 14.42
C GLY A 221 16.49 -3.67 13.16
N THR A 222 15.58 -4.62 12.92
CA THR A 222 15.53 -5.36 11.65
C THR A 222 15.16 -4.44 10.47
N PRO A 223 15.55 -4.78 9.22
CA PRO A 223 15.14 -4.04 8.03
C PRO A 223 13.62 -3.80 7.93
N GLU A 224 12.83 -4.81 8.26
CA GLU A 224 11.36 -4.75 8.32
C GLU A 224 10.86 -3.72 9.32
N ALA A 225 11.35 -3.80 10.56
CA ALA A 225 10.96 -2.86 11.60
C ALA A 225 11.36 -1.42 11.23
N ARG A 226 12.56 -1.22 10.66
CA ARG A 226 13.03 0.09 10.21
C ARG A 226 12.11 0.70 9.15
N VAL A 227 11.67 -0.09 8.17
CA VAL A 227 10.72 0.37 7.15
C VAL A 227 9.38 0.72 7.79
N ALA A 228 8.89 -0.12 8.71
CA ALA A 228 7.63 0.14 9.41
C ALA A 228 7.67 1.46 10.17
N GLU A 229 8.73 1.69 10.96
CA GLU A 229 8.88 2.90 11.76
C GLU A 229 9.08 4.15 10.89
N ALA A 230 9.87 4.07 9.83
CA ALA A 230 10.03 5.19 8.90
C ALA A 230 8.69 5.62 8.29
N MET A 231 7.90 4.66 7.81
CA MET A 231 6.59 4.94 7.21
C MET A 231 5.59 5.52 8.22
N ARG A 232 5.56 4.99 9.46
CA ARG A 232 4.69 5.49 10.53
C ARG A 232 5.05 6.91 10.96
N ALA A 233 6.34 7.16 11.17
CA ALA A 233 6.85 8.45 11.63
C ALA A 233 6.74 9.55 10.55
N HIS A 234 6.83 9.18 9.28
CA HIS A 234 6.82 10.10 8.13
C HIS A 234 5.76 9.71 7.11
N ALA A 235 4.51 9.59 7.58
CA ALA A 235 3.37 9.11 6.81
C ALA A 235 3.09 9.93 5.53
N GLU A 236 3.33 11.23 5.58
CA GLU A 236 3.26 12.12 4.40
C GLU A 236 4.24 11.72 3.32
N MET A 237 5.47 11.33 3.68
CA MET A 237 6.50 10.99 2.68
C MET A 237 6.13 9.73 1.88
N ALA A 238 5.44 8.77 2.51
CA ALA A 238 4.99 7.53 1.87
C ALA A 238 3.83 7.73 0.87
N SER A 239 3.09 8.85 0.94
CA SER A 239 1.90 9.07 0.09
C SER A 239 1.61 10.53 -0.22
N GLY A 240 1.41 11.37 0.77
CA GLY A 240 1.16 12.81 0.65
C GLY A 240 0.40 13.32 1.86
N ALA A 241 0.61 14.58 2.23
CA ALA A 241 0.14 15.15 3.48
C ALA A 241 -1.39 15.05 3.66
N GLY A 242 -2.14 15.21 2.56
CA GLY A 242 -3.60 15.14 2.51
C GLY A 242 -4.18 13.81 2.00
N ARG A 243 -3.36 12.76 1.84
CA ARG A 243 -3.82 11.44 1.35
C ARG A 243 -4.45 10.63 2.49
N ASP A 244 -5.42 9.78 2.14
CA ASP A 244 -6.11 8.91 3.08
C ASP A 244 -5.14 7.96 3.82
N VAL A 245 -4.14 7.42 3.13
CA VAL A 245 -3.13 6.54 3.74
C VAL A 245 -2.32 7.24 4.83
N ALA A 246 -1.85 8.48 4.59
CA ALA A 246 -1.14 9.24 5.60
C ALA A 246 -2.03 9.60 6.78
N ALA A 247 -3.28 10.01 6.51
CA ALA A 247 -4.26 10.30 7.55
C ALA A 247 -4.57 9.06 8.40
N LEU A 248 -4.70 7.87 7.79
CA LEU A 248 -5.02 6.63 8.47
C LEU A 248 -3.89 6.17 9.38
N MET A 249 -2.63 6.25 8.92
CA MET A 249 -1.46 5.94 9.77
C MET A 249 -1.32 6.89 10.97
N ARG A 250 -1.70 8.16 10.82
CA ARG A 250 -1.72 9.12 11.94
C ARG A 250 -2.88 8.87 12.92
N ALA A 251 -4.03 8.44 12.41
CA ALA A 251 -5.24 8.24 13.21
C ALA A 251 -5.18 6.97 14.07
N VAL A 252 -4.51 5.91 13.58
CA VAL A 252 -4.45 4.61 14.25
C VAL A 252 -3.03 4.35 14.76
N PRO A 253 -2.80 4.36 16.08
CA PRO A 253 -1.47 4.16 16.66
C PRO A 253 -0.80 2.86 16.19
N GLY A 254 0.44 2.98 15.70
CA GLY A 254 1.24 1.83 15.23
C GLY A 254 0.73 1.22 13.92
N LEU A 255 -0.20 1.83 13.20
CA LEU A 255 -0.67 1.28 11.93
C LEU A 255 0.36 1.54 10.83
N LEU A 256 0.74 0.49 10.10
CA LEU A 256 1.32 0.63 8.77
C LEU A 256 0.20 0.48 7.75
N ALA A 257 0.08 1.40 6.80
CA ALA A 257 -0.91 1.30 5.72
C ALA A 257 -0.28 1.66 4.38
N LYS A 258 -0.75 1.02 3.31
CA LYS A 258 -0.37 1.35 1.94
C LYS A 258 -1.49 1.04 0.95
N ASP A 259 -1.71 1.98 0.05
CA ASP A 259 -2.61 1.86 -1.09
C ASP A 259 -1.88 1.38 -2.36
N GLY A 260 -2.65 0.74 -3.23
CA GLY A 260 -2.29 0.39 -4.60
C GLY A 260 -3.34 0.88 -5.58
N PHE A 261 -2.92 1.15 -6.82
CA PHE A 261 -3.83 1.37 -7.94
C PHE A 261 -4.79 0.20 -8.11
N GLU A 262 -5.89 0.43 -8.82
CA GLU A 262 -6.96 -0.56 -9.01
C GLU A 262 -7.59 -0.98 -7.67
N GLY A 263 -7.82 -0.04 -6.76
CA GLY A 263 -8.64 -0.28 -5.56
C GLY A 263 -8.03 -1.23 -4.53
N VAL A 264 -6.70 -1.26 -4.38
CA VAL A 264 -6.00 -2.09 -3.39
C VAL A 264 -5.68 -1.28 -2.14
N GLN A 265 -5.92 -1.84 -0.96
CA GLN A 265 -5.45 -1.31 0.31
C GLN A 265 -4.89 -2.46 1.15
N VAL A 266 -3.74 -2.24 1.79
CA VAL A 266 -3.22 -3.10 2.86
C VAL A 266 -2.96 -2.26 4.10
N ALA A 267 -3.21 -2.82 5.27
CA ALA A 267 -2.80 -2.23 6.54
C ALA A 267 -2.53 -3.30 7.60
N ALA A 268 -1.61 -3.03 8.52
CA ALA A 268 -1.27 -3.94 9.60
C ALA A 268 -1.00 -3.19 10.91
N LEU A 269 -1.50 -3.75 12.00
CA LEU A 269 -1.32 -3.29 13.38
C LEU A 269 0.01 -3.80 13.94
N PRO A 270 0.53 -3.18 15.01
CA PRO A 270 1.83 -3.56 15.59
C PRO A 270 1.83 -4.95 16.25
N ASP A 271 0.66 -5.55 16.46
CA ASP A 271 0.51 -6.91 17.01
C ASP A 271 0.28 -7.99 15.94
N GLY A 272 0.38 -7.65 14.66
CA GLY A 272 0.30 -8.59 13.54
C GLY A 272 -1.09 -8.78 12.97
N ARG A 273 -2.15 -8.22 13.58
CA ARG A 273 -3.45 -8.13 12.93
C ARG A 273 -3.33 -7.31 11.65
N ALA A 274 -3.85 -7.82 10.54
CA ALA A 274 -3.68 -7.18 9.24
C ALA A 274 -4.94 -7.28 8.39
N VAL A 275 -5.13 -6.32 7.50
CA VAL A 275 -6.22 -6.30 6.54
C VAL A 275 -5.67 -6.07 5.15
N ALA A 276 -6.30 -6.71 4.16
CA ALA A 276 -6.10 -6.34 2.77
C ALA A 276 -7.44 -6.34 2.02
N VAL A 277 -7.62 -5.35 1.17
CA VAL A 277 -8.84 -5.08 0.41
C VAL A 277 -8.47 -4.93 -1.06
N LYS A 278 -9.28 -5.54 -1.93
CA LYS A 278 -9.28 -5.32 -3.37
C LYS A 278 -10.70 -5.00 -3.82
N ILE A 279 -10.93 -3.83 -4.39
CA ILE A 279 -12.18 -3.49 -5.07
C ILE A 279 -12.06 -3.94 -6.54
N ALA A 280 -13.05 -4.69 -7.01
CA ALA A 280 -13.03 -5.35 -8.32
C ALA A 280 -12.96 -4.36 -9.49
N ASP A 281 -13.72 -3.28 -9.41
CA ASP A 281 -13.77 -2.20 -10.43
C ASP A 281 -12.68 -1.13 -10.23
N GLY A 282 -11.78 -1.32 -9.27
CA GLY A 282 -10.71 -0.39 -8.95
C GLY A 282 -11.15 0.91 -8.27
N ALA A 283 -12.42 1.04 -7.87
CA ALA A 283 -12.97 2.31 -7.40
C ALA A 283 -12.47 2.73 -6.00
N ASP A 284 -11.76 3.85 -5.95
CA ASP A 284 -11.25 4.45 -4.71
C ASP A 284 -12.35 4.86 -3.72
N ARG A 285 -13.55 5.22 -4.22
CA ARG A 285 -14.70 5.60 -3.38
C ARG A 285 -15.18 4.46 -2.46
N ALA A 286 -14.90 3.20 -2.83
CA ALA A 286 -15.21 2.03 -2.01
C ALA A 286 -13.99 1.54 -1.22
N ARG A 287 -12.77 1.72 -1.74
CA ARG A 287 -11.51 1.26 -1.11
C ARG A 287 -11.39 1.74 0.35
N VAL A 288 -11.50 3.05 0.57
CA VAL A 288 -11.30 3.66 1.89
C VAL A 288 -12.33 3.20 2.93
N PRO A 289 -13.66 3.31 2.70
CA PRO A 289 -14.64 2.87 3.69
C PRO A 289 -14.62 1.36 3.96
N VAL A 290 -14.33 0.52 2.95
CA VAL A 290 -14.20 -0.92 3.14
C VAL A 290 -12.98 -1.25 3.99
N ALA A 291 -11.84 -0.59 3.74
CA ALA A 291 -10.64 -0.77 4.55
C ALA A 291 -10.82 -0.30 6.00
N ALA A 292 -11.51 0.82 6.22
CA ALA A 292 -11.86 1.29 7.55
C ALA A 292 -12.75 0.28 8.29
N ALA A 293 -13.79 -0.26 7.64
CA ALA A 293 -14.63 -1.28 8.25
C ALA A 293 -13.85 -2.58 8.54
N ALA A 294 -12.95 -3.00 7.65
CA ALA A 294 -12.06 -4.13 7.89
C ALA A 294 -11.13 -3.90 9.10
N LEU A 295 -10.59 -2.69 9.29
CA LEU A 295 -9.79 -2.33 10.46
C LEU A 295 -10.62 -2.34 11.75
N ALA A 296 -11.85 -1.82 11.70
CA ALA A 296 -12.77 -1.90 12.82
C ALA A 296 -13.07 -3.36 13.20
N ARG A 297 -13.26 -4.21 12.18
CA ARG A 297 -13.42 -5.66 12.34
C ARG A 297 -12.18 -6.35 12.91
N ALA A 298 -11.00 -5.81 12.62
CA ALA A 298 -9.73 -6.22 13.21
C ALA A 298 -9.54 -5.69 14.65
N GLY A 299 -10.50 -4.92 15.19
CA GLY A 299 -10.47 -4.43 16.58
C GLY A 299 -9.86 -3.04 16.76
N VAL A 300 -9.75 -2.24 15.70
CA VAL A 300 -9.51 -0.79 15.83
C VAL A 300 -10.79 -0.09 16.28
N ASP A 301 -10.69 0.86 17.19
CA ASP A 301 -11.85 1.65 17.65
C ASP A 301 -12.54 2.35 16.46
N PRO A 302 -13.83 2.08 16.18
CA PRO A 302 -14.56 2.76 15.12
C PRO A 302 -14.53 4.29 15.23
N ALA A 303 -14.40 4.85 16.44
CA ALA A 303 -14.36 6.29 16.65
C ALA A 303 -13.19 6.96 15.89
N VAL A 304 -11.99 6.35 15.90
CA VAL A 304 -10.82 6.89 15.18
C VAL A 304 -10.95 6.73 13.66
N LEU A 305 -11.89 5.90 13.20
CA LEU A 305 -12.10 5.59 11.79
C LEU A 305 -13.24 6.40 11.14
N THR A 306 -13.94 7.24 11.90
CA THR A 306 -15.09 8.05 11.43
C THR A 306 -14.76 8.85 10.17
N GLY A 307 -13.57 9.45 10.08
CA GLY A 307 -13.13 10.25 8.92
C GLY A 307 -12.92 9.44 7.63
N PHE A 308 -12.93 8.11 7.71
CA PHE A 308 -12.69 7.19 6.60
C PHE A 308 -13.96 6.46 6.14
N ALA A 309 -15.13 6.83 6.67
CA ALA A 309 -16.43 6.25 6.28
C ALA A 309 -16.87 6.57 4.84
N GLY A 310 -16.05 7.31 4.07
CA GLY A 310 -16.33 7.74 2.71
C GLY A 310 -16.98 9.12 2.63
N GLN A 311 -16.97 9.70 1.43
CA GLN A 311 -17.59 11.01 1.21
C GLN A 311 -19.11 10.90 1.03
N PRO A 312 -19.89 11.88 1.50
CA PRO A 312 -21.32 11.94 1.23
C PRO A 312 -21.57 12.05 -0.28
N LEU A 313 -22.55 11.30 -0.77
CA LEU A 313 -23.07 11.47 -2.12
C LEU A 313 -23.91 12.73 -2.14
N LEU A 314 -23.61 13.64 -3.07
CA LEU A 314 -24.33 14.90 -3.20
C LEU A 314 -25.42 14.81 -4.30
N GLY A 315 -26.49 15.56 -4.10
CA GLY A 315 -27.55 15.84 -5.07
C GLY A 315 -27.95 17.31 -4.92
N GLY A 316 -27.76 18.11 -5.97
CA GLY A 316 -27.96 19.56 -5.90
C GLY A 316 -27.08 20.24 -4.82
N GLY A 317 -25.87 19.73 -4.57
CA GLY A 317 -24.96 20.23 -3.53
C GLY A 317 -25.28 19.80 -2.09
N ARG A 318 -26.33 19.02 -1.86
CA ARG A 318 -26.72 18.53 -0.52
C ARG A 318 -26.45 17.04 -0.37
N PRO A 319 -26.07 16.54 0.82
CA PRO A 319 -25.95 15.10 1.07
C PRO A 319 -27.29 14.39 0.84
N VAL A 320 -27.26 13.35 -0.01
CA VAL A 320 -28.41 12.50 -0.34
C VAL A 320 -28.09 11.01 -0.18
N GLY A 321 -26.86 10.67 0.23
CA GLY A 321 -26.42 9.28 0.27
C GLY A 321 -25.00 9.09 0.75
N SER A 322 -24.53 7.85 0.74
CA SER A 322 -23.14 7.48 1.04
C SER A 322 -22.78 6.11 0.45
N VAL A 323 -21.48 5.82 0.40
CA VAL A 323 -21.01 4.43 0.31
C VAL A 323 -21.13 3.79 1.69
N ARG A 324 -21.60 2.54 1.76
CA ARG A 324 -21.77 1.79 3.00
C ARG A 324 -21.13 0.40 2.84
N PRO A 325 -20.12 0.03 3.63
CA PRO A 325 -19.62 -1.34 3.67
C PRO A 325 -20.74 -2.35 3.97
N VAL A 326 -20.58 -3.58 3.50
CA VAL A 326 -21.54 -4.65 3.81
C VAL A 326 -21.51 -5.01 5.29
N ARG A 327 -22.65 -5.47 5.84
CA ARG A 327 -22.80 -5.84 7.26
C ARG A 327 -21.82 -6.92 7.73
N ALA A 328 -21.29 -7.74 6.83
CA ALA A 328 -20.27 -8.73 7.17
C ALA A 328 -18.96 -8.08 7.71
N LEU A 329 -18.76 -6.77 7.46
CA LEU A 329 -17.66 -5.97 7.98
C LEU A 329 -18.04 -5.18 9.25
N ASP A 330 -19.25 -5.34 9.77
CA ASP A 330 -19.63 -4.69 11.03
C ASP A 330 -18.69 -5.17 12.16
N PRO A 331 -18.29 -4.28 13.10
CA PRO A 331 -17.43 -4.67 14.20
C PRO A 331 -18.04 -5.84 14.99
N LEU A 332 -17.19 -6.72 15.52
CA LEU A 332 -17.66 -7.70 16.49
C LEU A 332 -18.16 -6.96 17.73
N THR A 333 -19.47 -6.93 17.94
CA THR A 333 -20.03 -6.49 19.21
C THR A 333 -19.50 -7.42 20.29
N SER A 334 -18.81 -6.88 21.30
CA SER A 334 -18.59 -7.62 22.55
C SER A 334 -19.97 -8.03 23.07
N LEU A 335 -20.26 -9.33 23.09
CA LEU A 335 -21.42 -9.82 23.84
C LEU A 335 -21.30 -9.29 25.27
N PRO A 336 -22.35 -8.71 25.86
CA PRO A 336 -22.30 -8.33 27.27
C PRO A 336 -21.94 -9.58 28.08
N THR A 337 -20.88 -9.47 28.89
CA THR A 337 -20.51 -10.51 29.85
C THR A 337 -21.77 -10.85 30.65
N PRO A 338 -22.22 -12.12 30.70
CA PRO A 338 -23.36 -12.47 31.52
C PRO A 338 -23.03 -12.07 32.96
N THR A 339 -23.74 -11.08 33.48
CA THR A 339 -23.76 -10.80 34.91
C THR A 339 -24.26 -12.06 35.59
N HIS A 340 -23.36 -12.78 36.24
CA HIS A 340 -23.73 -13.82 37.18
C HIS A 340 -24.58 -13.14 38.28
N VAL A 341 -25.86 -13.50 38.30
CA VAL A 341 -26.80 -13.21 39.39
C VAL A 341 -26.56 -14.23 40.50
#